data_AF-A0A7X3HEV6-F1
#
_entry.id   AF-A0A7X3HEV6-F1
#
_cell.length_a   1.000
_cell.length_b   1.000
_cell.length_c   1.000
_cell.angle_alpha   90.00
_cell.angle_beta   90.00
_cell.angle_gamma   90.00
#
_symmetry.space_group_name_H-M   'P 1'
#
loop_
_entity.id
_entity.type
_entity.pdbx_description
1 polymer ?
#
loop_
_entity_poly.entity_id
_entity_poly.type
_entity_poly.pdbx_seq_one_letter_code
_entity_poly.pdbx_strand_id
1 'polypeptide(L)'
;MSRQPALHRKMRPTRAFVILGDHGLRAVDKRLEALLHRDEIEDVHQLRVAIRHLRAVTWAFGPVLGAHVKARWKRTLHDMAGAAGPVRDWDVFIAETLAPALEMQPNDPVLTTLVQTAQARRVADHAEMMEKLAHYRQSPLPILYRDLIHIASETSDERLKGFAPRRIRKARRHVRDLARIARDGQTDHVHKLRIGNKRLRYAIEALSDVLPGRYRKRLRKKLVARQSALGDLIDESVARRLMAECLGCADALHDALPSDPQNVLRQ
;
A
#
# COMPACT_ATOMS: atom_id res chain seq x y z
N MET A 1 3.91 -8.35 13.66
CA MET A 1 4.86 -7.37 13.09
C MET A 1 6.01 -7.17 14.08
N SER A 2 7.26 -7.34 13.67
CA SER A 2 8.42 -7.00 14.50
C SER A 2 8.35 -5.53 14.94
N ARG A 3 8.75 -5.23 16.18
CA ARG A 3 8.71 -3.88 16.75
C ARG A 3 9.55 -2.95 15.86
N GLN A 4 8.95 -1.84 15.39
CA GLN A 4 9.69 -0.85 14.62
C GLN A 4 10.90 -0.35 15.42
N PRO A 5 12.05 -0.13 14.76
CA PRO A 5 13.22 0.40 15.43
C PRO A 5 12.91 1.80 15.98
N ALA A 6 13.23 2.03 17.25
CA ALA A 6 12.87 3.25 17.96
C ALA A 6 13.62 4.47 17.40
N LEU A 7 12.88 5.52 17.05
CA LEU A 7 13.45 6.79 16.61
C LEU A 7 13.50 7.80 17.76
N HIS A 8 14.57 8.59 17.84
CA HIS A 8 14.67 9.69 18.81
C HIS A 8 14.85 11.06 18.16
N ARG A 9 14.39 12.12 18.83
CA ARG A 9 14.28 13.48 18.25
C ARG A 9 15.61 14.09 17.81
N LYS A 10 16.71 13.68 18.42
CA LYS A 10 18.09 14.11 18.10
C LYS A 10 18.72 13.30 16.95
N MET A 11 18.05 12.28 16.42
CA MET A 11 18.56 11.49 15.30
C MET A 11 18.57 12.34 14.01
N ARG A 12 19.57 12.11 13.15
CA ARG A 12 19.62 12.68 11.80
C ARG A 12 18.59 11.98 10.90
N PRO A 13 17.90 12.70 10.00
CA PRO A 13 16.93 12.10 9.08
C PRO A 13 17.55 11.03 8.17
N THR A 14 18.79 11.20 7.69
CA THR A 14 19.51 10.19 6.90
C THR A 14 19.71 8.90 7.68
N ARG A 15 20.21 8.99 8.92
CA ARG A 15 20.35 7.84 9.83
C ARG A 15 19.02 7.15 10.11
N ALA A 16 17.95 7.91 10.32
CA ALA A 16 16.61 7.37 10.53
C ALA A 16 16.09 6.63 9.29
N PHE A 17 16.32 7.18 8.10
CA PHE A 17 15.98 6.50 6.85
C PHE A 17 16.77 5.20 6.69
N VAL A 18 18.08 5.20 7.00
CA VAL A 18 18.91 3.99 6.92
C VAL A 18 18.35 2.88 7.81
N ILE A 19 18.03 3.20 9.07
CA ILE A 19 17.49 2.24 10.03
C ILE A 19 16.13 1.70 9.58
N LEU A 20 15.21 2.57 9.17
CA LEU A 20 13.87 2.16 8.74
C LEU A 20 13.89 1.45 7.39
N GLY A 21 14.78 1.87 6.50
CA GLY A 21 15.00 1.31 5.18
C GLY A 21 15.52 -0.11 5.29
N ASP A 22 16.58 -0.35 6.06
CA ASP A 22 17.12 -1.69 6.31
C ASP A 22 16.07 -2.61 6.95
N HIS A 23 15.41 -2.16 8.01
CA HIS A 23 14.32 -2.92 8.63
C HIS A 23 13.21 -3.26 7.63
N GLY A 24 12.83 -2.31 6.78
CA GLY A 24 11.80 -2.51 5.77
C GLY A 24 12.22 -3.47 4.66
N LEU A 25 13.46 -3.37 4.16
CA LEU A 25 13.99 -4.29 3.15
C LEU A 25 14.09 -5.71 3.70
N ARG A 26 14.61 -5.89 4.92
CA ARG A 26 14.64 -7.21 5.59
C ARG A 26 13.25 -7.80 5.78
N ALA A 27 12.25 -6.95 6.08
CA ALA A 27 10.87 -7.40 6.17
C ALA A 27 10.33 -7.85 4.82
N VAL A 28 10.66 -7.15 3.72
CA VAL A 28 10.31 -7.57 2.36
C VAL A 28 10.99 -8.89 2.01
N ASP A 29 12.32 -9.00 2.20
CA ASP A 29 13.08 -10.22 1.91
C ASP A 29 12.53 -11.44 2.67
N LYS A 30 12.22 -11.27 3.96
CA LYS A 30 11.60 -12.34 4.76
C LYS A 30 10.26 -12.80 4.20
N ARG A 31 9.47 -11.90 3.61
CA ARG A 31 8.16 -12.24 3.02
C ARG A 31 8.30 -12.85 1.63
N LEU A 32 9.27 -12.39 0.85
CA LEU A 32 9.65 -13.05 -0.39
C LEU A 32 10.13 -14.48 -0.13
N GLU A 33 10.95 -14.69 0.89
CA GLU A 33 11.42 -16.03 1.27
C GLU A 33 10.26 -16.93 1.69
N ALA A 34 9.31 -16.42 2.47
CA ALA A 34 8.12 -17.18 2.88
C ALA A 34 7.28 -17.62 1.65
N LEU A 35 7.10 -16.74 0.66
CA LEU A 35 6.36 -17.03 -0.57
C LEU A 35 7.01 -18.11 -1.45
N LEU A 36 8.30 -18.38 -1.28
CA LEU A 36 8.96 -19.50 -1.96
C LEU A 36 8.60 -20.87 -1.37
N HIS A 37 8.12 -20.89 -0.12
CA HIS A 37 7.88 -22.13 0.63
C HIS A 37 6.38 -22.40 0.83
N ARG A 38 5.55 -21.36 0.81
CA ARG A 38 4.11 -21.43 1.02
C ARG A 38 3.39 -20.31 0.29
N ASP A 39 2.20 -20.61 -0.18
CA ASP A 39 1.33 -19.68 -0.91
C ASP A 39 -0.01 -19.52 -0.18
N GLU A 40 0.07 -19.02 1.05
CA GLU A 40 -1.13 -18.70 1.83
C GLU A 40 -1.56 -17.25 1.51
N ILE A 41 -2.88 -16.99 1.56
CA ILE A 41 -3.47 -15.64 1.39
C ILE A 41 -2.75 -14.60 2.26
N GLU A 42 -2.37 -14.98 3.48
CA GLU A 42 -1.72 -14.10 4.44
C GLU A 42 -0.28 -13.73 4.03
N ASP A 43 0.42 -14.57 3.26
CA ASP A 43 1.79 -14.28 2.83
C ASP A 43 1.83 -13.12 1.82
N VAL A 44 0.95 -13.15 0.82
CA VAL A 44 0.79 -12.07 -0.15
C VAL A 44 0.32 -10.79 0.56
N HIS A 45 -0.62 -10.91 1.51
CA HIS A 45 -1.07 -9.79 2.33
C HIS A 45 0.10 -9.15 3.10
N GLN A 46 0.89 -9.95 3.80
CA GLN A 46 2.02 -9.49 4.60
C GLN A 46 3.15 -8.88 3.75
N LEU A 47 3.45 -9.44 2.58
CA LEU A 47 4.38 -8.83 1.62
C LEU A 47 3.90 -7.43 1.22
N ARG A 48 2.62 -7.30 0.84
CA ARG A 48 2.03 -6.00 0.46
C ARG A 48 2.06 -5.00 1.60
N VAL A 49 1.83 -5.44 2.83
CA VAL A 49 1.94 -4.59 4.03
C VAL A 49 3.38 -4.08 4.20
N ALA A 50 4.38 -4.95 4.06
CA ALA A 50 5.80 -4.58 4.16
C ALA A 50 6.21 -3.58 3.07
N ILE A 51 5.89 -3.85 1.79
CA ILE A 51 6.22 -2.94 0.67
C ILE A 51 5.55 -1.58 0.87
N ARG A 52 4.27 -1.57 1.24
CA ARG A 52 3.50 -0.34 1.50
C ARG A 52 4.10 0.50 2.62
N HIS A 53 4.55 -0.13 3.70
CA HIS A 53 5.27 0.54 4.78
C HIS A 53 6.58 1.16 4.27
N LEU A 54 7.37 0.40 3.50
CA LEU A 54 8.64 0.89 2.96
C LEU A 54 8.47 2.03 1.95
N ARG A 55 7.41 2.01 1.12
CA ARG A 55 7.03 3.12 0.24
C ARG A 55 6.75 4.40 1.02
N ALA A 56 6.16 4.26 2.20
CA ALA A 56 5.87 5.39 3.05
C ALA A 56 7.10 5.97 3.73
N VAL A 57 8.00 5.10 4.21
CA VAL A 57 9.32 5.52 4.70
C VAL A 57 10.04 6.30 3.60
N THR A 58 10.14 5.73 2.40
CA THR A 58 10.73 6.38 1.21
C THR A 58 10.10 7.74 0.92
N TRP A 59 8.77 7.84 0.97
CA TRP A 59 8.07 9.11 0.77
C TRP A 59 8.36 10.12 1.89
N ALA A 60 8.36 9.68 3.14
CA ALA A 60 8.55 10.53 4.31
C ALA A 60 9.96 11.14 4.31
N PHE A 61 10.97 10.35 3.96
CA PHE A 61 12.38 10.75 3.94
C PHE A 61 12.86 11.28 2.59
N GLY A 62 12.01 11.29 1.55
CA GLY A 62 12.37 11.74 0.21
C GLY A 62 13.10 13.10 0.07
N PRO A 63 12.98 14.11 0.96
CA PRO A 63 13.80 15.33 0.89
C PRO A 63 15.27 15.16 1.25
N VAL A 64 15.63 14.09 1.96
CA VAL A 64 17.02 13.79 2.33
C VAL A 64 17.62 12.68 1.47
N LEU A 65 16.96 12.35 0.36
CA LEU A 65 17.43 11.38 -0.61
C LEU A 65 17.80 12.13 -1.90
N GLY A 66 18.94 11.77 -2.49
CA GLY A 66 19.29 12.21 -3.85
C GLY A 66 18.19 11.84 -4.85
N ALA A 67 18.01 12.66 -5.89
CA ALA A 67 16.89 12.52 -6.84
C ALA A 67 16.85 11.13 -7.50
N HIS A 68 18.01 10.60 -7.89
CA HIS A 68 18.13 9.28 -8.50
C HIS A 68 17.77 8.15 -7.53
N VAL A 69 18.30 8.18 -6.30
CA VAL A 69 18.01 7.19 -5.25
C VAL A 69 16.51 7.18 -4.96
N LYS A 70 15.92 8.34 -4.71
CA LYS A 70 14.48 8.49 -4.46
C LYS A 70 13.64 7.93 -5.61
N ALA A 71 14.00 8.21 -6.86
CA ALA A 71 13.28 7.73 -8.04
C ALA A 71 13.36 6.20 -8.15
N ARG A 72 14.55 5.62 -7.93
CA ARG A 72 14.79 4.18 -7.93
C ARG A 72 13.93 3.48 -6.88
N TRP A 73 14.03 3.89 -5.62
CA TRP A 73 13.23 3.34 -4.52
C TRP A 73 11.72 3.43 -4.79
N LYS A 74 11.26 4.59 -5.28
CA LYS A 74 9.84 4.78 -5.59
C LYS A 74 9.37 3.81 -6.68
N ARG A 75 10.16 3.64 -7.75
CA ARG A 75 9.86 2.76 -8.89
C ARG A 75 9.85 1.30 -8.45
N THR A 76 10.95 0.80 -7.90
CA THR A 76 11.07 -0.59 -7.42
C THR A 76 9.91 -1.00 -6.52
N LEU A 77 9.61 -0.20 -5.49
CA LEU A 77 8.55 -0.54 -4.55
C LEU A 77 7.14 -0.36 -5.15
N HIS A 78 6.98 0.48 -6.17
CA HIS A 78 5.73 0.58 -6.89
C HIS A 78 5.49 -0.68 -7.73
N ASP A 79 6.51 -1.12 -8.45
CA ASP A 79 6.40 -2.23 -9.38
C ASP A 79 6.23 -3.56 -8.63
N MET A 80 6.95 -3.77 -7.53
CA MET A 80 6.72 -4.93 -6.64
C MET A 80 5.30 -4.94 -6.05
N ALA A 81 4.78 -3.77 -5.65
CA ALA A 81 3.40 -3.68 -5.16
C ALA A 81 2.36 -3.91 -6.26
N GLY A 82 2.72 -3.61 -7.52
CA GLY A 82 1.91 -3.90 -8.71
C GLY A 82 1.90 -5.40 -9.02
N ALA A 83 3.06 -6.07 -8.97
CA ALA A 83 3.18 -7.51 -9.19
C ALA A 83 2.32 -8.33 -8.22
N ALA A 84 2.33 -7.97 -6.93
CA ALA A 84 1.48 -8.61 -5.93
C ALA A 84 0.04 -8.05 -5.86
N GLY A 85 -0.36 -7.20 -6.82
CA GLY A 85 -1.70 -6.60 -6.86
C GLY A 85 -2.77 -7.60 -7.21
N PRO A 86 -2.73 -8.18 -8.42
CA PRO A 86 -3.78 -9.07 -8.94
C PRO A 86 -4.07 -10.26 -8.02
N VAL A 87 -3.03 -10.95 -7.52
CA VAL A 87 -3.18 -12.07 -6.58
C VAL A 87 -3.98 -11.67 -5.35
N ARG A 88 -3.68 -10.51 -4.75
CA ARG A 88 -4.42 -10.04 -3.56
C ARG A 88 -5.85 -9.63 -3.88
N ASP A 89 -6.09 -9.09 -5.07
CA ASP A 89 -7.43 -8.74 -5.53
C ASP A 89 -8.29 -10.02 -5.62
N TRP A 90 -7.75 -11.11 -6.17
CA TRP A 90 -8.41 -12.42 -6.16
C TRP A 90 -8.59 -13.00 -4.76
N ASP A 91 -7.55 -12.96 -3.91
CA ASP A 91 -7.65 -13.48 -2.53
C ASP A 91 -8.79 -12.81 -1.75
N VAL A 92 -8.94 -11.48 -1.91
CA VAL A 92 -10.03 -10.71 -1.28
C VAL A 92 -11.37 -11.10 -1.88
N PHE A 93 -11.48 -11.15 -3.21
CA PHE A 93 -12.74 -11.49 -3.88
C PHE A 93 -13.24 -12.88 -3.49
N ILE A 94 -12.35 -13.88 -3.45
CA ILE A 94 -12.70 -15.24 -3.04
C ILE A 94 -13.16 -15.25 -1.58
N ALA A 95 -12.38 -14.66 -0.66
CA ALA A 95 -12.64 -14.77 0.78
C ALA A 95 -13.78 -13.86 1.27
N GLU A 96 -13.90 -12.65 0.73
CA GLU A 96 -14.80 -11.60 1.24
C GLU A 96 -16.05 -11.40 0.37
N THR A 97 -16.10 -11.96 -0.85
CA THR A 97 -17.28 -11.86 -1.75
C THR A 97 -17.87 -13.22 -2.08
N LEU A 98 -17.09 -14.13 -2.67
CA LEU A 98 -17.62 -15.41 -3.14
C LEU A 98 -17.92 -16.39 -2.00
N ALA A 99 -17.05 -16.49 -0.98
CA ALA A 99 -17.26 -17.40 0.14
C ALA A 99 -18.56 -17.07 0.92
N PRO A 100 -18.85 -15.82 1.32
CA PRO A 100 -20.13 -15.49 1.94
C PRO A 100 -21.34 -15.77 1.04
N ALA A 101 -21.22 -15.54 -0.27
CA ALA A 101 -22.29 -15.84 -1.22
C ALA A 101 -22.58 -17.36 -1.31
N LEU A 102 -21.53 -18.17 -1.34
CA LEU A 102 -21.65 -19.64 -1.36
C LEU A 102 -22.19 -20.18 -0.03
N GLU A 103 -21.85 -19.59 1.11
CA GLU A 103 -22.46 -19.95 2.41
C GLU A 103 -23.98 -19.72 2.42
N MET A 104 -24.46 -18.64 1.78
CA MET A 104 -25.88 -18.35 1.64
C MET A 104 -26.58 -19.25 0.61
N GLN A 105 -25.88 -19.69 -0.43
CA GLN A 105 -26.42 -20.52 -1.51
C GLN A 105 -25.46 -21.68 -1.87
N PRO A 106 -25.33 -22.71 -1.00
CA PRO A 106 -24.27 -23.72 -1.12
C PRO A 106 -24.32 -24.60 -2.37
N ASN A 107 -25.51 -24.73 -2.97
CA ASN A 107 -25.75 -25.60 -4.12
C ASN A 107 -25.92 -24.80 -5.42
N ASP A 108 -25.58 -23.51 -5.43
CA ASP A 108 -25.65 -22.71 -6.66
C ASP A 108 -24.50 -23.11 -7.61
N PRO A 109 -24.80 -23.69 -8.79
CA PRO A 109 -23.78 -24.13 -9.72
C PRO A 109 -22.99 -22.96 -10.33
N VAL A 110 -23.61 -21.79 -10.49
CA VAL A 110 -22.95 -20.59 -11.03
C VAL A 110 -21.92 -20.07 -10.01
N LEU A 111 -22.28 -19.96 -8.73
CA LEU A 111 -21.33 -19.55 -7.68
C LEU A 111 -20.15 -20.51 -7.58
N THR A 112 -20.42 -21.81 -7.70
CA THR A 112 -19.37 -22.84 -7.71
C THR A 112 -18.41 -22.65 -8.88
N THR A 113 -18.93 -22.42 -10.10
CA THR A 113 -18.11 -22.14 -11.28
C THR A 113 -17.31 -20.84 -11.16
N LEU A 114 -17.90 -19.79 -10.58
CA LEU A 114 -17.22 -18.52 -10.32
C LEU A 114 -16.03 -18.69 -9.38
N VAL A 115 -16.19 -19.45 -8.30
CA VAL A 115 -15.09 -19.78 -7.37
C VAL A 115 -13.96 -20.52 -8.09
N GLN A 116 -14.29 -21.54 -8.89
CA GLN A 116 -13.29 -22.30 -9.65
C GLN A 116 -12.53 -21.41 -10.64
N THR A 117 -13.23 -20.52 -11.34
CA THR A 117 -12.62 -19.60 -12.30
C THR A 117 -11.74 -18.57 -11.60
N ALA A 118 -12.20 -17.99 -10.48
CA ALA A 118 -11.41 -17.06 -9.68
C ALA A 118 -10.14 -17.74 -9.13
N GLN A 119 -10.23 -18.98 -8.66
CA GLN A 119 -9.06 -19.75 -8.21
C GLN A 119 -8.07 -20.01 -9.35
N ALA A 120 -8.55 -20.40 -10.54
CA ALA A 120 -7.68 -20.62 -11.70
C ALA A 120 -6.95 -19.33 -12.12
N ARG A 121 -7.65 -18.19 -12.14
CA ARG A 121 -7.06 -16.86 -12.41
C ARG A 121 -6.02 -16.48 -11.34
N ARG A 122 -6.34 -16.70 -10.07
CA ARG A 122 -5.43 -16.44 -8.95
C ARG A 122 -4.14 -17.25 -9.05
N VAL A 123 -4.21 -18.51 -9.49
CA VAL A 123 -3.03 -19.36 -9.73
C VAL A 123 -2.17 -18.81 -10.88
N ALA A 124 -2.79 -18.39 -11.99
CA ALA A 124 -2.07 -17.79 -13.11
C ALA A 124 -1.35 -16.49 -12.72
N ASP A 125 -2.06 -15.59 -12.03
CA ASP A 125 -1.49 -14.33 -11.53
C ASP A 125 -0.40 -14.56 -10.48
N HIS A 126 -0.52 -15.63 -9.69
CA HIS A 126 0.52 -16.01 -8.73
C HIS A 126 1.81 -16.43 -9.43
N ALA A 127 1.73 -17.21 -10.50
CA ALA A 127 2.91 -17.58 -11.29
C ALA A 127 3.61 -16.34 -11.87
N GLU A 128 2.86 -15.41 -12.47
CA GLU A 128 3.40 -14.15 -13.00
C GLU A 128 3.99 -13.26 -11.90
N MET A 129 3.32 -13.20 -10.74
CA MET A 129 3.83 -12.49 -9.56
C MET A 129 5.19 -13.05 -9.14
N MET A 130 5.31 -14.37 -9.02
CA MET A 130 6.54 -15.02 -8.57
C MET A 130 7.71 -14.80 -9.52
N GLU A 131 7.48 -14.86 -10.84
CA GLU A 131 8.49 -14.54 -11.85
C GLU A 131 8.99 -13.10 -11.70
N LYS A 132 8.07 -12.12 -11.61
CA LYS A 132 8.42 -10.70 -11.41
C LYS A 132 9.19 -10.49 -10.11
N LEU A 133 8.73 -11.09 -9.00
CA LEU A 133 9.37 -10.93 -7.69
C LEU A 133 10.75 -11.60 -7.63
N ALA A 134 10.96 -12.72 -8.32
CA ALA A 134 12.27 -13.33 -8.48
C ALA A 134 13.24 -12.39 -9.20
N HIS A 135 12.78 -11.71 -10.26
CA HIS A 135 13.57 -10.67 -10.93
C HIS A 135 13.94 -9.55 -9.95
N TYR A 136 12.98 -8.98 -9.19
CA TYR A 136 13.23 -7.92 -8.21
C TYR A 136 14.24 -8.32 -7.12
N ARG A 137 14.21 -9.59 -6.68
CA ARG A 137 15.15 -10.15 -5.70
C ARG A 137 16.58 -10.16 -6.21
N GLN A 138 16.78 -10.47 -7.49
CA GLN A 138 18.10 -10.41 -8.14
C GLN A 138 18.51 -8.95 -8.42
N SER A 139 17.58 -8.15 -8.95
CA SER A 139 17.75 -6.73 -9.20
C SER A 139 16.37 -6.04 -9.28
N PRO A 140 16.13 -4.95 -8.53
CA PRO A 140 17.10 -4.05 -7.94
C PRO A 140 17.14 -4.06 -6.40
N LEU A 141 16.58 -5.07 -5.70
CA LEU A 141 16.62 -5.09 -4.22
C LEU A 141 18.05 -4.97 -3.64
N PRO A 142 19.07 -5.67 -4.18
CA PRO A 142 20.46 -5.46 -3.74
C PRO A 142 20.98 -4.03 -3.97
N ILE A 143 20.46 -3.33 -4.99
CA ILE A 143 20.80 -1.92 -5.24
C ILE A 143 20.24 -1.03 -4.13
N LEU A 144 19.03 -1.31 -3.64
CA LEU A 144 18.44 -0.54 -2.54
C LEU A 144 19.28 -0.69 -1.26
N TYR A 145 19.80 -1.88 -0.97
CA TYR A 145 20.75 -2.06 0.14
C TYR A 145 22.03 -1.23 -0.04
N ARG A 146 22.60 -1.19 -1.26
CA ARG A 146 23.76 -0.33 -1.56
C ARG A 146 23.44 1.15 -1.37
N ASP A 147 22.27 1.61 -1.80
CA ASP A 147 21.83 2.99 -1.57
C ASP A 147 21.84 3.33 -0.06
N LEU A 148 21.44 2.40 0.83
CA LEU A 148 21.49 2.63 2.29
C LEU A 148 22.91 2.83 2.81
N ILE A 149 23.89 2.11 2.27
CA ILE A 149 25.31 2.26 2.63
C ILE A 149 25.79 3.65 2.22
N HIS A 150 25.46 4.10 1.02
CA HIS A 150 25.83 5.43 0.53
C HIS A 150 25.14 6.55 1.35
N ILE A 151 23.86 6.41 1.68
CA ILE A 151 23.14 7.40 2.50
C ILE A 151 23.72 7.47 3.92
N ALA A 152 24.26 6.35 4.44
CA ALA A 152 24.84 6.32 5.77
C ALA A 152 26.11 7.18 5.90
N SER A 153 26.82 7.45 4.80
CA SER A 153 27.99 8.34 4.79
C SER A 153 27.64 9.82 4.61
N GLU A 154 26.41 10.16 4.22
CA GLU A 154 25.99 11.54 4.05
C GLU A 154 25.82 12.27 5.39
N THR A 155 26.40 13.47 5.48
CA THR A 155 26.29 14.34 6.65
C THR A 155 25.21 15.40 6.43
N SER A 156 24.35 15.56 7.43
CA SER A 156 23.32 16.62 7.46
C SER A 156 23.18 17.15 8.88
N ASP A 157 23.00 18.46 9.00
CA ASP A 157 22.80 19.13 10.29
C ASP A 157 21.35 19.12 10.76
N GLU A 158 20.40 18.77 9.89
CA GLU A 158 19.00 18.67 10.30
C GLU A 158 18.79 17.52 11.31
N ARG A 159 17.84 17.71 12.23
CA ARG A 159 17.43 16.71 13.23
C ARG A 159 15.96 16.35 13.05
N LEU A 160 15.58 15.13 13.45
CA LEU A 160 14.18 14.67 13.38
C LEU A 160 13.20 15.59 14.12
N LYS A 161 13.64 16.28 15.19
CA LYS A 161 12.86 17.29 15.93
C LYS A 161 12.22 18.34 15.01
N GLY A 162 12.98 18.83 14.01
CA GLY A 162 12.51 19.81 13.03
C GLY A 162 11.93 19.15 11.78
N PHE A 163 12.59 18.10 11.29
CA PHE A 163 12.22 17.40 10.08
C PHE A 163 10.80 16.79 10.15
N ALA A 164 10.52 15.97 11.16
CA ALA A 164 9.28 15.19 11.21
C ALA A 164 8.02 16.08 11.23
N PRO A 165 7.92 17.14 12.06
CA PRO A 165 6.79 18.07 12.01
C PRO A 165 6.66 18.80 10.67
N ARG A 166 7.76 19.18 10.00
CA ARG A 166 7.72 19.81 8.66
C ARG A 166 7.14 18.87 7.62
N ARG A 167 7.56 17.59 7.64
CA ARG A 167 7.04 16.54 6.75
C ARG A 167 5.54 16.32 6.94
N ILE A 168 5.09 16.15 8.18
CA ILE A 168 3.66 15.94 8.46
C ILE A 168 2.83 17.17 8.08
N ARG A 169 3.31 18.40 8.33
CA ARG A 169 2.59 19.61 7.90
C ARG A 169 2.46 19.69 6.37
N LYS A 170 3.52 19.37 5.62
CA LYS A 170 3.48 19.33 4.15
C LYS A 170 2.51 18.26 3.66
N ALA A 171 2.54 17.07 4.25
CA ALA A 171 1.61 15.97 3.97
C ALA A 171 0.14 16.39 4.16
N ARG A 172 -0.16 16.99 5.33
CA ARG A 172 -1.50 17.46 5.68
C ARG A 172 -2.01 18.55 4.76
N ARG A 173 -1.15 19.51 4.37
CA ARG A 173 -1.52 20.54 3.40
C ARG A 173 -1.91 19.93 2.06
N HIS A 174 -1.06 19.03 1.53
CA HIS A 174 -1.35 18.35 0.28
C HIS A 174 -2.66 17.56 0.31
N VAL A 175 -2.93 16.82 1.39
CA VAL A 175 -4.22 16.11 1.57
C VAL A 175 -5.40 17.07 1.62
N ARG A 176 -5.26 18.22 2.29
CA ARG A 176 -6.32 19.25 2.33
C ARG A 176 -6.57 19.84 0.95
N ASP A 177 -5.52 20.08 0.16
CA ASP A 177 -5.66 20.61 -1.19
C ASP A 177 -6.33 19.58 -2.11
N LEU A 178 -5.94 18.30 -2.01
CA LEU A 178 -6.63 17.20 -2.70
C LEU A 178 -8.10 17.08 -2.26
N ALA A 179 -8.39 17.26 -0.97
CA ALA A 179 -9.76 17.21 -0.46
C ALA A 179 -10.60 18.36 -0.99
N ARG A 180 -10.00 19.54 -1.21
CA ARG A 180 -10.68 20.69 -1.81
C ARG A 180 -11.08 20.40 -3.25
N ILE A 181 -10.18 19.76 -4.01
CA ILE A 181 -10.37 19.39 -5.42
C ILE A 181 -11.44 18.29 -5.53
N ALA A 182 -11.33 17.22 -4.75
CA ALA A 182 -12.24 16.08 -4.77
C ALA A 182 -13.69 16.38 -4.33
N ARG A 183 -14.04 17.63 -4.01
CA ARG A 183 -15.42 18.05 -3.74
C ARG A 183 -16.30 18.06 -5.00
N ASP A 184 -15.69 18.05 -6.18
CA ASP A 184 -16.39 17.90 -7.45
C ASP A 184 -16.93 16.47 -7.68
N GLY A 185 -16.55 15.52 -6.83
CA GLY A 185 -17.01 14.13 -6.91
C GLY A 185 -16.35 13.31 -8.03
N GLN A 186 -15.39 13.86 -8.78
CA GLN A 186 -14.74 13.13 -9.86
C GLN A 186 -13.91 11.96 -9.30
N THR A 187 -14.11 10.77 -9.88
CA THR A 187 -13.47 9.52 -9.44
C THR A 187 -11.95 9.64 -9.31
N ASP A 188 -11.30 10.28 -10.28
CA ASP A 188 -9.85 10.53 -10.28
C ASP A 188 -9.40 11.41 -9.12
N HIS A 189 -10.17 12.43 -8.77
CA HIS A 189 -9.86 13.34 -7.68
C HIS A 189 -10.04 12.66 -6.32
N VAL A 190 -11.12 11.89 -6.16
CA VAL A 190 -11.35 11.05 -4.98
C VAL A 190 -10.22 10.02 -4.83
N HIS A 191 -9.80 9.38 -5.93
CA HIS A 191 -8.69 8.42 -5.92
C HIS A 191 -7.37 9.06 -5.50
N LYS A 192 -7.04 10.25 -6.04
CA LYS A 192 -5.84 11.02 -5.65
C LYS A 192 -5.89 11.41 -4.17
N LEU A 193 -7.04 11.87 -3.67
CA LEU A 193 -7.25 12.16 -2.25
C LEU A 193 -7.01 10.92 -1.38
N ARG A 194 -7.50 9.75 -1.80
CA ARG A 194 -7.26 8.48 -1.09
C ARG A 194 -5.78 8.13 -1.03
N ILE A 195 -5.06 8.23 -2.15
CA ILE A 195 -3.61 8.01 -2.19
C ILE A 195 -2.91 8.99 -1.23
N GLY A 196 -3.32 10.27 -1.24
CA GLY A 196 -2.80 11.30 -0.33
C GLY A 196 -3.02 10.94 1.14
N ASN A 197 -4.23 10.52 1.52
CA ASN A 197 -4.58 10.09 2.87
C ASN A 197 -3.75 8.87 3.31
N LYS A 198 -3.61 7.86 2.45
CA LYS A 198 -2.76 6.69 2.70
C LYS A 198 -1.30 7.12 2.95
N ARG A 199 -0.75 8.00 2.12
CA ARG A 199 0.61 8.54 2.31
C ARG A 199 0.76 9.31 3.63
N LEU A 200 -0.20 10.16 3.98
CA LEU A 200 -0.20 10.90 5.23
C LEU A 200 -0.23 9.96 6.45
N ARG A 201 -1.10 8.94 6.43
CA ARG A 201 -1.16 7.91 7.46
C ARG A 201 0.20 7.30 7.71
N TYR A 202 0.79 6.73 6.66
CA TYR A 202 2.01 5.97 6.82
C TYR A 202 3.21 6.85 7.19
N ALA A 203 3.25 8.09 6.70
CA ALA A 203 4.29 9.04 7.11
C ALA A 203 4.24 9.31 8.61
N ILE A 204 3.05 9.30 9.21
CA ILE A 204 2.93 9.47 10.65
C ILE A 204 3.23 8.17 11.40
N GLU A 205 2.82 7.02 10.88
CA GLU A 205 3.22 5.72 11.46
C GLU A 205 4.75 5.61 11.52
N ALA A 206 5.44 5.90 10.41
CA ALA A 206 6.89 5.87 10.31
C ALA A 206 7.62 6.90 11.18
N LEU A 207 6.98 8.02 11.53
CA LEU A 207 7.56 9.09 12.35
C LEU A 207 6.97 9.15 13.77
N SER A 208 6.18 8.16 14.14
CA SER A 208 5.34 8.20 15.35
C SER A 208 6.14 8.42 16.64
N ASP A 209 7.34 7.84 16.73
CA ASP A 209 8.22 7.94 17.89
C ASP A 209 8.80 9.34 18.12
N VAL A 210 8.98 10.12 17.05
CA VAL A 210 9.54 11.48 17.13
C VAL A 210 8.47 12.56 17.12
N LEU A 211 7.21 12.21 16.86
CA LEU A 211 6.08 13.15 16.90
C LEU A 211 5.56 13.35 18.33
N PRO A 212 5.05 14.55 18.68
CA PRO A 212 4.45 14.81 19.98
C PRO A 212 3.29 13.83 20.26
N GLY A 213 3.18 13.30 21.49
CA GLY A 213 2.23 12.23 21.86
C GLY A 213 0.76 12.47 21.48
N ARG A 214 0.32 13.74 21.42
CA ARG A 214 -1.00 14.14 20.90
C ARG A 214 -1.28 13.68 19.46
N TYR A 215 -0.25 13.56 18.62
CA TYR A 215 -0.36 13.02 17.27
C TYR A 215 -0.44 11.49 17.26
N ARG A 216 -0.01 10.79 18.31
CA ARG A 216 -0.04 9.32 18.37
C ARG A 216 -1.46 8.78 18.60
N LYS A 217 -2.15 9.26 19.65
CA LYS A 217 -3.51 8.80 20.03
C LYS A 217 -4.61 9.27 19.08
N ARG A 218 -4.67 10.59 18.81
CA ARG A 218 -5.75 11.21 18.03
C ARG A 218 -5.74 10.79 16.57
N LEU A 219 -4.56 10.47 16.06
CA LEU A 219 -4.37 10.10 14.69
C LEU A 219 -4.64 8.62 14.43
N ARG A 220 -4.16 7.71 15.28
CA ARG A 220 -4.49 6.27 15.16
C ARG A 220 -6.01 6.07 15.07
N LYS A 221 -6.76 6.74 15.95
CA LYS A 221 -8.24 6.66 15.98
C LYS A 221 -8.90 7.23 14.72
N LYS A 222 -8.45 8.38 14.21
CA LYS A 222 -9.01 9.01 12.99
C LYS A 222 -8.60 8.31 11.69
N LEU A 223 -7.44 7.65 11.66
CA LEU A 223 -6.93 6.95 10.49
C LEU A 223 -7.61 5.61 10.25
N VAL A 224 -7.89 4.84 11.31
CA VAL A 224 -8.66 3.59 11.22
C VAL A 224 -10.09 3.89 10.75
N ALA A 225 -10.76 4.88 11.36
CA ALA A 225 -12.13 5.23 11.01
C ALA A 225 -12.30 5.69 9.55
N ARG A 226 -11.32 6.42 8.99
CA ARG A 226 -11.35 6.86 7.58
C ARG A 226 -10.90 5.79 6.59
N GLN A 227 -10.32 4.68 7.05
CA GLN A 227 -9.94 3.56 6.18
C GLN A 227 -11.11 2.64 5.84
N SER A 228 -12.03 2.42 6.79
CA SER A 228 -13.21 1.58 6.57
C SER A 228 -14.12 2.20 5.50
N ALA A 229 -14.56 3.46 5.69
CA ALA A 229 -15.49 4.12 4.77
C ALA A 229 -15.00 4.35 3.32
N LEU A 230 -13.69 4.23 3.04
CA LEU A 230 -13.11 4.39 1.70
C LEU A 230 -12.52 3.06 1.15
N GLY A 231 -12.52 2.00 1.95
CA GLY A 231 -12.18 0.65 1.52
C GLY A 231 -13.33 0.07 0.72
N ASP A 232 -14.51 0.06 1.34
CA ASP A 232 -15.73 -0.59 0.86
C ASP A 232 -16.09 -0.23 -0.60
N LEU A 233 -16.07 1.05 -0.97
CA LEU A 233 -16.37 1.52 -2.34
C LEU A 233 -15.38 1.00 -3.40
N ILE A 234 -14.10 0.85 -3.03
CA ILE A 234 -13.08 0.35 -3.96
C ILE A 234 -13.13 -1.17 -4.01
N ASP A 235 -13.34 -1.81 -2.87
CA ASP A 235 -13.46 -3.25 -2.78
C ASP A 235 -14.69 -3.70 -3.60
N GLU A 236 -15.78 -2.94 -3.61
CA GLU A 236 -16.92 -3.15 -4.51
C GLU A 236 -16.55 -2.98 -6.00
N SER A 237 -15.85 -1.89 -6.37
CA SER A 237 -15.45 -1.68 -7.77
C SER A 237 -14.49 -2.76 -8.29
N VAL A 238 -13.61 -3.25 -7.42
CA VAL A 238 -12.67 -4.35 -7.72
C VAL A 238 -13.43 -5.65 -7.84
N ALA A 239 -14.34 -5.95 -6.91
CA ALA A 239 -15.19 -7.13 -6.97
C ALA A 239 -16.05 -7.17 -8.24
N ARG A 240 -16.64 -6.05 -8.66
CA ARG A 240 -17.40 -5.95 -9.92
C ARG A 240 -16.53 -6.25 -11.14
N ARG A 241 -15.30 -5.69 -11.19
CA ARG A 241 -14.35 -5.97 -12.28
C ARG A 241 -13.97 -7.46 -12.32
N LEU A 242 -13.60 -8.03 -11.18
CA LEU A 242 -13.20 -9.45 -11.08
C LEU A 242 -14.35 -10.39 -11.42
N MET A 243 -15.57 -10.07 -10.99
CA MET A 243 -16.78 -10.79 -11.38
C MET A 243 -16.95 -10.81 -12.91
N ALA A 244 -16.71 -9.68 -13.57
CA ALA A 244 -16.76 -9.60 -15.03
C ALA A 244 -15.68 -10.42 -15.74
N GLU A 245 -14.47 -10.41 -15.18
CA GLU A 245 -13.35 -11.22 -15.66
C GLU A 245 -13.68 -12.72 -15.54
N CYS A 246 -14.39 -13.13 -14.48
CA CYS A 246 -14.92 -14.49 -14.35
C CYS A 246 -16.02 -14.79 -15.38
N LEU A 247 -16.90 -13.83 -15.66
CA LEU A 247 -18.00 -13.99 -16.62
C LEU A 247 -17.58 -13.82 -18.09
N GLY A 248 -16.34 -13.43 -18.36
CA GLY A 248 -15.87 -13.13 -19.71
C GLY A 248 -16.44 -11.84 -20.30
N CYS A 249 -17.00 -10.95 -19.46
CA CYS A 249 -17.63 -9.69 -19.87
C CYS A 249 -16.76 -8.45 -19.56
N ALA A 250 -15.44 -8.60 -19.46
CA ALA A 250 -14.53 -7.54 -19.04
C ALA A 250 -14.66 -6.24 -19.88
N ASP A 251 -15.00 -6.36 -21.17
CA ASP A 251 -15.19 -5.22 -22.07
C ASP A 251 -16.51 -4.44 -21.84
N ALA A 252 -17.50 -5.03 -21.15
CA ALA A 252 -18.84 -4.44 -20.99
C ALA A 252 -18.98 -3.50 -19.76
N LEU A 253 -18.03 -3.53 -18.82
CA LEU A 253 -18.10 -2.72 -17.58
C LEU A 253 -17.39 -1.38 -17.64
N HIS A 254 -16.66 -1.07 -18.72
CA HIS A 254 -16.11 0.26 -18.88
C HIS A 254 -17.21 1.34 -19.03
N ASP A 255 -18.40 0.93 -19.49
CA ASP A 255 -19.54 1.81 -19.79
C ASP A 255 -20.61 1.87 -18.68
N ALA A 256 -20.46 1.13 -17.58
CA ALA A 256 -21.46 1.08 -16.51
C ALA A 256 -20.87 1.52 -15.15
N LEU A 257 -20.39 2.76 -15.07
CA LEU A 257 -20.17 3.42 -13.78
C LEU A 257 -21.46 4.12 -13.34
N PRO A 258 -21.92 3.93 -12.08
CA PRO A 258 -23.11 4.62 -11.60
C PRO A 258 -22.88 6.13 -11.53
N SER A 259 -23.78 6.86 -12.18
CA SER A 259 -23.89 8.31 -12.22
C SER A 259 -24.56 8.85 -10.94
N ASP A 260 -23.87 8.88 -9.80
CA ASP A 260 -24.14 9.90 -8.77
C ASP A 260 -23.00 10.08 -7.74
N PRO A 261 -22.22 11.18 -7.82
CA PRO A 261 -21.19 11.51 -6.82
C PRO A 261 -21.71 12.15 -5.51
N GLN A 262 -23.02 12.41 -5.35
CA GLN A 262 -23.45 13.38 -4.33
C GLN A 262 -23.59 12.89 -2.89
N ASN A 263 -23.50 11.59 -2.58
CA ASN A 263 -23.89 11.11 -1.23
C ASN A 263 -22.75 10.77 -0.25
N VAL A 264 -21.47 10.94 -0.60
CA VAL A 264 -20.35 10.43 0.23
C VAL A 264 -19.66 11.50 1.10
N LEU A 265 -20.07 12.77 1.05
CA LEU A 265 -19.38 13.87 1.76
C LEU A 265 -20.14 14.47 2.96
N ARG A 266 -21.22 13.84 3.46
CA ARG A 266 -22.03 14.35 4.59
C ARG A 266 -21.98 13.56 5.90
N GLN A 267 -20.98 12.71 6.14
CA GLN A 267 -20.75 12.08 7.46
C GLN A 267 -19.29 12.14 7.92
#